data_AF-A0A1I0VB13-F1
#
_entry.id   AF-A0A1I0VB13-F1
#
_cell.length_a   1.000
_cell.length_b   1.000
_cell.length_c   1.000
_cell.angle_alpha   90.00
_cell.angle_beta   90.00
_cell.angle_gamma   90.00
#
_symmetry.space_group_name_H-M   'P 1'
#
loop_
_entity.id
_entity.type
_entity.pdbx_description
1 polymer ?
#
loop_
_entity_poly.entity_id
_entity_poly.type
_entity_poly.pdbx_seq_one_letter_code
_entity_poly.pdbx_strand_id
1 'polypeptide(L)'
;MKFSKMFLVSLMSFPLFFSCSNDDDVPVAPVPGAFENGFFVLNEGNATTGSVTFVSNDLNTVKQDVYVTVNPSDNIGGYAQSIFFDGDKAFIISNGSNKITVVNRYTFKLIAKITTGLSIPRYGVVVNGKAYVTNANTFSYSNPTTGDTDDFVAVINLSNYTVENTIPLGTFGEKITAVNGKIYVANGAFGDGNSMKIISPSTNTVVKTLTFGNSPNSMFEKNGSLYVLCSSYAANSELAKIDLTTDTVSSTIVMDSALGNAQNLSFDNNKFFFSIDSKVYDEDITATTIATTPLFTSSAVYLYGMIAKNSRIYVADSPTFTADGKAFIYSSIGTLQKEVAVGLGPNGFYFN
;
A
#
# COMPACT_ATOMS: atom_id res chain seq x y z
N MET A 1 91.10 -10.78 8.32
CA MET A 1 90.03 -11.37 9.16
C MET A 1 89.26 -10.26 9.85
N LYS A 2 87.98 -10.51 10.12
CA LYS A 2 86.87 -9.57 10.29
C LYS A 2 87.05 -8.48 11.36
N PHE A 3 86.61 -7.27 11.00
CA PHE A 3 86.37 -6.14 11.91
C PHE A 3 85.02 -6.31 12.64
N SER A 4 84.99 -6.07 13.94
CA SER A 4 83.86 -5.37 14.57
C SER A 4 84.40 -4.41 15.63
N LYS A 5 84.14 -3.11 15.44
CA LYS A 5 84.30 -2.07 16.44
C LYS A 5 82.90 -1.63 16.84
N MET A 6 82.60 -1.73 18.14
CA MET A 6 81.41 -1.15 18.74
C MET A 6 81.44 0.37 18.56
N PHE A 7 80.33 0.96 18.14
CA PHE A 7 80.11 2.41 18.19
C PHE A 7 78.84 2.68 19.00
N LEU A 8 79.00 3.56 19.99
CA LEU A 8 77.98 4.07 20.89
C LEU A 8 76.97 4.92 20.08
N VAL A 9 75.66 4.68 20.23
CA VAL A 9 74.61 5.57 19.71
C VAL A 9 73.83 6.17 20.87
N SER A 10 73.92 7.49 20.96
CA SER A 10 73.15 8.38 21.84
C SER A 10 71.68 8.40 21.43
N LEU A 11 70.77 7.99 22.33
CA LEU A 11 69.32 8.15 22.15
C LEU A 11 68.89 9.59 22.49
N MET A 12 68.46 10.31 21.46
CA MET A 12 67.80 11.61 21.55
C MET A 12 66.31 11.37 21.88
N SER A 13 65.85 11.89 23.02
CA SER A 13 64.45 11.82 23.47
C SER A 13 63.60 12.87 22.76
N PHE A 14 62.67 12.44 21.90
CA PHE A 14 61.58 13.26 21.39
C PHE A 14 60.39 13.21 22.38
N PRO A 15 59.86 14.35 22.86
CA PRO A 15 58.59 14.35 23.58
C PRO A 15 57.43 14.13 22.60
N LEU A 16 56.73 13.00 22.78
CA LEU A 16 55.45 12.74 22.13
C LEU A 16 54.37 13.58 22.82
N PHE A 17 53.77 14.51 22.08
CA PHE A 17 52.53 15.15 22.51
C PHE A 17 51.40 14.13 22.43
N PHE A 18 50.87 13.72 23.58
CA PHE A 18 49.61 13.01 23.68
C PHE A 18 48.47 14.00 23.40
N SER A 19 47.90 13.94 22.20
CA SER A 19 46.56 14.47 21.94
C SER A 19 45.57 13.40 22.39
N CYS A 20 44.94 13.59 23.53
CA CYS A 20 43.73 12.84 23.88
C CYS A 20 42.60 13.30 22.96
N SER A 21 42.29 12.56 21.90
CA SER A 21 40.94 12.59 21.34
C SER A 21 40.03 11.95 22.38
N ASN A 22 39.00 12.66 22.81
CA ASN A 22 37.87 12.03 23.47
C ASN A 22 37.11 11.24 22.40
N ASP A 23 37.58 10.04 22.06
CA ASP A 23 36.84 9.04 21.30
C ASP A 23 35.91 8.28 22.25
N ASP A 24 34.94 9.00 22.81
CA ASP A 24 33.74 8.40 23.43
C ASP A 24 32.53 8.60 22.50
N ASP A 25 32.75 8.51 21.18
CA ASP A 25 31.67 8.32 20.21
C ASP A 25 31.18 6.88 20.33
N VAL A 26 30.45 6.60 21.42
CA VAL A 26 29.47 5.51 21.41
C VAL A 26 28.59 5.78 20.19
N PRO A 27 28.46 4.86 19.22
CA PRO A 27 27.50 5.04 18.16
C PRO A 27 26.15 5.19 18.83
N VAL A 28 25.62 6.42 18.85
CA VAL A 28 24.27 6.66 19.31
C VAL A 28 23.42 5.84 18.36
N ALA A 29 22.88 4.72 18.84
CA ALA A 29 21.95 3.92 18.07
C ALA A 29 20.91 4.90 17.51
N PRO A 30 20.60 4.86 16.20
CA PRO A 30 19.62 5.76 15.62
C PRO A 30 18.38 5.75 16.52
N VAL A 31 17.99 6.92 17.04
CA VAL A 31 16.76 7.01 17.84
C VAL A 31 15.64 6.52 16.94
N PRO A 32 14.93 5.42 17.31
CA PRO A 32 13.90 4.87 16.47
C PRO A 32 12.90 5.96 16.11
N GLY A 33 12.52 6.04 14.83
CA GLY A 33 11.56 7.05 14.40
C GLY A 33 10.28 6.91 15.22
N ALA A 34 9.63 8.04 15.54
CA ALA A 34 8.44 8.06 16.40
C ALA A 34 7.28 7.19 15.90
N PHE A 35 7.35 6.72 14.65
CA PHE A 35 6.37 5.88 13.99
C PHE A 35 6.95 4.54 13.49
N GLU A 36 8.19 4.17 13.83
CA GLU A 36 8.89 3.00 13.26
C GLU A 36 8.21 1.66 13.57
N ASN A 37 7.72 1.46 14.79
CA ASN A 37 7.17 0.18 15.24
C ASN A 37 5.63 0.19 15.27
N GLY A 38 5.00 0.13 14.11
CA GLY A 38 3.53 0.12 14.02
C GLY A 38 2.99 0.15 12.61
N PHE A 39 1.78 0.67 12.47
CA PHE A 39 1.10 0.83 11.19
C PHE A 39 0.32 2.13 11.15
N PHE A 40 -0.03 2.52 9.94
CA PHE A 40 -0.85 3.67 9.62
C PHE A 40 -2.24 3.23 9.19
N VAL A 41 -3.25 3.98 9.61
CA VAL A 41 -4.61 3.94 9.08
C VAL A 41 -4.81 5.21 8.27
N LEU A 42 -5.03 5.06 6.96
CA LEU A 42 -5.35 6.18 6.08
C LEU A 42 -6.84 6.48 6.20
N ASN A 43 -7.15 7.75 6.44
CA ASN A 43 -8.50 8.27 6.58
C ASN A 43 -8.77 9.15 5.37
N GLU A 44 -9.70 8.74 4.54
CA GLU A 44 -10.07 9.40 3.29
C GLU A 44 -10.42 10.87 3.52
N GLY A 45 -11.16 11.12 4.59
CA GLY A 45 -11.65 12.43 4.96
C GLY A 45 -12.70 12.97 3.99
N ASN A 46 -12.59 14.24 3.66
CA ASN A 46 -13.51 14.96 2.78
C ASN A 46 -12.77 15.54 1.56
N ALA A 47 -13.48 16.30 0.73
CA ALA A 47 -12.94 16.90 -0.50
C ALA A 47 -11.67 17.74 -0.32
N THR A 48 -11.41 18.26 0.89
CA THR A 48 -10.27 19.15 1.17
C THR A 48 -9.22 18.55 2.09
N THR A 49 -9.63 17.65 2.99
CA THR A 49 -8.77 17.15 4.07
C THR A 49 -9.04 15.68 4.35
N GLY A 50 -8.01 14.86 4.23
CA GLY A 50 -7.87 13.52 4.81
C GLY A 50 -6.79 13.51 5.87
N SER A 51 -6.59 12.37 6.52
CA SER A 51 -5.59 12.24 7.58
C SER A 51 -4.96 10.86 7.69
N VAL A 52 -3.89 10.77 8.49
CA VAL A 52 -3.21 9.51 8.79
C VAL A 52 -3.15 9.32 10.29
N THR A 53 -3.64 8.19 10.77
CA THR A 53 -3.52 7.76 12.16
C THR A 53 -2.40 6.74 12.28
N PHE A 54 -1.49 6.90 13.23
CA PHE A 54 -0.51 5.87 13.59
C PHE A 54 -1.00 5.05 14.78
N VAL A 55 -0.76 3.74 14.72
CA VAL A 55 -0.99 2.79 15.81
C VAL A 55 0.27 1.97 16.03
N SER A 56 0.79 1.91 17.25
CA SER A 56 1.96 1.08 17.58
C SER A 56 1.62 -0.42 17.48
N ASN A 57 2.62 -1.26 17.22
CA ASN A 57 2.40 -2.70 17.00
C ASN A 57 1.87 -3.46 18.23
N ASP A 58 2.12 -2.93 19.43
CA ASP A 58 1.55 -3.40 20.70
C ASP A 58 0.13 -2.87 20.95
N LEU A 59 -0.40 -2.05 20.05
CA LEU A 59 -1.75 -1.46 20.03
C LEU A 59 -2.04 -0.51 21.21
N ASN A 60 -1.01 -0.01 21.89
CA ASN A 60 -1.15 0.85 23.07
C ASN A 60 -1.01 2.34 22.76
N THR A 61 -0.28 2.70 21.71
CA THR A 61 -0.10 4.09 21.29
C THR A 61 -0.89 4.34 20.02
N VAL A 62 -1.77 5.33 20.08
CA VAL A 62 -2.53 5.82 18.92
C VAL A 62 -2.27 7.31 18.79
N LYS A 63 -1.91 7.76 17.59
CA LYS A 63 -1.70 9.17 17.27
C LYS A 63 -2.49 9.48 16.02
N GLN A 64 -3.61 10.19 16.15
CA GLN A 64 -4.34 10.68 14.98
C GLN A 64 -3.62 11.87 14.35
N ASP A 65 -3.95 12.13 13.08
CA ASP A 65 -3.50 13.31 12.33
C ASP A 65 -1.97 13.54 12.41
N VAL A 66 -1.20 12.46 12.22
CA VAL A 66 0.26 12.50 12.40
C VAL A 66 0.94 13.46 11.43
N TYR A 67 0.39 13.64 10.23
CA TYR A 67 0.97 14.54 9.24
C TYR A 67 1.00 16.00 9.71
N VAL A 68 -0.16 16.54 10.10
CA VAL A 68 -0.29 17.95 10.48
C VAL A 68 0.39 18.23 11.82
N THR A 69 0.47 17.21 12.69
CA THR A 69 1.22 17.28 13.95
C THR A 69 2.73 17.46 13.69
N VAL A 70 3.28 16.73 12.72
CA VAL A 70 4.72 16.77 12.38
C VAL A 70 5.07 17.92 11.44
N ASN A 71 4.15 18.31 10.55
CA ASN A 71 4.33 19.33 9.51
C ASN A 71 3.25 20.42 9.69
N PRO A 72 3.39 21.30 10.70
CA PRO A 72 2.37 22.30 11.00
C PRO A 72 2.20 23.28 9.83
N SER A 73 0.97 23.75 9.64
CA SER A 73 0.56 24.65 8.54
C SER A 73 0.50 24.02 7.14
N ASP A 74 0.48 22.69 7.06
CA ASP A 74 0.34 21.94 5.81
C ASP A 74 -0.69 20.80 5.94
N ASN A 75 -1.13 20.21 4.83
CA ASN A 75 -2.02 19.05 4.81
C ASN A 75 -1.68 18.06 3.68
N ILE A 76 -2.17 16.82 3.82
CA ILE A 76 -1.99 15.77 2.81
C ILE A 76 -2.94 15.93 1.61
N GLY A 77 -3.98 16.75 1.72
CA GLY A 77 -5.05 16.90 0.73
C GLY A 77 -6.32 16.15 1.13
N GLY A 78 -7.36 16.25 0.31
CA GLY A 78 -8.66 15.60 0.50
C GLY A 78 -8.82 14.31 -0.29
N TYR A 79 -9.78 13.49 0.13
CA TYR A 79 -10.04 12.14 -0.40
C TYR A 79 -8.73 11.34 -0.53
N ALA A 80 -8.08 11.15 0.63
CA ALA A 80 -6.82 10.44 0.73
C ALA A 80 -7.04 8.95 0.36
N GLN A 81 -6.53 8.55 -0.80
CA GLN A 81 -6.94 7.32 -1.47
C GLN A 81 -6.07 6.12 -1.12
N SER A 82 -4.76 6.30 -1.06
CA SER A 82 -3.84 5.21 -0.73
C SER A 82 -2.47 5.68 -0.26
N ILE A 83 -1.69 4.75 0.30
CA ILE A 83 -0.26 4.92 0.58
C ILE A 83 0.52 3.81 -0.13
N PHE A 84 1.69 4.14 -0.67
CA PHE A 84 2.69 3.14 -1.06
C PHE A 84 4.09 3.54 -0.56
N PHE A 85 5.01 2.57 -0.51
CA PHE A 85 6.31 2.76 0.12
C PHE A 85 7.48 2.59 -0.86
N ASP A 86 8.58 3.29 -0.58
CA ASP A 86 9.90 3.14 -1.21
C ASP A 86 11.00 3.30 -0.14
N GLY A 87 11.48 2.17 0.39
CA GLY A 87 12.34 2.16 1.57
C GLY A 87 11.71 2.97 2.72
N ASP A 88 12.41 4.01 3.15
CA ASP A 88 12.00 4.89 4.25
C ASP A 88 10.94 5.92 3.85
N LYS A 89 10.46 5.93 2.61
CA LYS A 89 9.48 6.91 2.12
C LYS A 89 8.07 6.33 2.09
N ALA A 90 7.10 7.17 2.44
CA ALA A 90 5.69 6.94 2.21
C ALA A 90 5.13 7.99 1.25
N PHE A 91 4.41 7.53 0.23
CA PHE A 91 3.74 8.35 -0.77
C PHE A 91 2.24 8.31 -0.47
N ILE A 92 1.70 9.41 0.02
CA ILE A 92 0.30 9.54 0.41
C ILE A 92 -0.46 10.19 -0.76
N ILE A 93 -1.32 9.41 -1.42
CA ILE A 93 -2.09 9.84 -2.58
C ILE A 93 -3.39 10.48 -2.11
N SER A 94 -3.66 11.71 -2.53
CA SER A 94 -4.93 12.41 -2.27
C SER A 94 -5.61 12.78 -3.58
N ASN A 95 -6.65 12.01 -3.91
CA ASN A 95 -7.30 12.07 -5.21
C ASN A 95 -8.06 13.40 -5.38
N GLY A 96 -8.70 13.90 -4.32
CA GLY A 96 -9.50 15.12 -4.33
C GLY A 96 -8.65 16.38 -4.43
N SER A 97 -7.33 16.23 -4.29
CA SER A 97 -6.37 17.32 -4.39
C SER A 97 -5.36 17.16 -5.54
N ASN A 98 -5.48 16.12 -6.38
CA ASN A 98 -4.51 15.80 -7.45
C ASN A 98 -3.05 15.86 -6.96
N LYS A 99 -2.81 15.30 -5.76
CA LYS A 99 -1.55 15.50 -5.02
C LYS A 99 -1.05 14.17 -4.47
N ILE A 100 0.27 13.99 -4.52
CA ILE A 100 0.98 12.98 -3.74
C ILE A 100 1.91 13.69 -2.77
N THR A 101 1.76 13.39 -1.49
CA THR A 101 2.63 13.91 -0.42
C THR A 101 3.64 12.85 -0.03
N VAL A 102 4.93 13.15 -0.15
CA VAL A 102 6.03 12.22 0.16
C VAL A 102 6.60 12.57 1.52
N VAL A 103 6.61 11.61 2.44
CA VAL A 103 7.16 11.77 3.79
C VAL A 103 8.19 10.69 4.09
N ASN A 104 9.08 10.93 5.05
CA ASN A 104 9.82 9.84 5.68
C ASN A 104 8.87 9.06 6.59
N ARG A 105 8.66 7.76 6.37
CA ARG A 105 7.63 6.95 7.04
C ARG A 105 7.89 6.70 8.52
N TYR A 106 9.09 6.95 9.03
CA TYR A 106 9.44 6.74 10.44
C TYR A 106 9.36 8.03 11.27
N THR A 107 9.56 9.19 10.64
CA THR A 107 9.48 10.51 11.29
C THR A 107 8.25 11.32 10.88
N PHE A 108 7.60 10.92 9.79
CA PHE A 108 6.50 11.60 9.09
C PHE A 108 6.81 13.02 8.58
N LYS A 109 8.10 13.42 8.57
CA LYS A 109 8.52 14.71 8.02
C LYS A 109 8.35 14.73 6.50
N LEU A 110 7.82 15.84 5.99
CA LEU A 110 7.68 16.10 4.56
C LEU A 110 9.04 16.05 3.86
N ILE A 111 9.07 15.34 2.73
CA ILE A 111 10.21 15.26 1.80
C ILE A 111 9.90 16.04 0.53
N ALA A 112 8.76 15.76 -0.10
CA ALA A 112 8.38 16.35 -1.38
C ALA A 112 6.86 16.33 -1.60
N LYS A 113 6.40 17.08 -2.60
CA LYS A 113 5.02 17.03 -3.10
C LYS A 113 5.04 16.92 -4.62
N ILE A 114 4.16 16.07 -5.15
CA ILE A 114 3.91 15.95 -6.58
C ILE A 114 2.50 16.51 -6.81
N THR A 115 2.41 17.61 -7.55
CA THR A 115 1.15 18.37 -7.75
C THR A 115 0.85 18.68 -9.21
N THR A 116 1.65 18.15 -10.13
CA THR A 116 1.50 18.35 -11.59
C THR A 116 1.53 17.01 -12.30
N GLY A 117 0.82 16.90 -13.43
CA GLY A 117 0.74 15.65 -14.21
C GLY A 117 -0.09 14.55 -13.54
N LEU A 118 -0.92 14.90 -12.55
CA LEU A 118 -1.85 14.00 -11.86
C LEU A 118 -3.29 14.45 -12.13
N SER A 119 -4.18 13.49 -12.28
CA SER A 119 -5.62 13.69 -12.46
C SER A 119 -6.35 12.55 -11.75
N ILE A 120 -6.86 12.84 -10.55
CA ILE A 120 -7.55 11.91 -9.65
C ILE A 120 -6.67 10.66 -9.40
N PRO A 121 -5.46 10.83 -8.83
CA PRO A 121 -4.54 9.73 -8.61
C PRO A 121 -5.12 8.72 -7.61
N ARG A 122 -4.91 7.41 -7.85
CA ARG A 122 -5.57 6.32 -7.14
C ARG A 122 -4.60 5.48 -6.31
N TYR A 123 -3.76 4.67 -6.96
CA TYR A 123 -2.84 3.73 -6.33
C TYR A 123 -1.46 3.82 -6.96
N GLY A 124 -0.42 3.42 -6.23
CA GLY A 124 0.94 3.50 -6.72
C GLY A 124 1.83 2.32 -6.33
N VAL A 125 2.86 2.09 -7.14
CA VAL A 125 3.98 1.18 -6.87
C VAL A 125 5.30 1.79 -7.30
N VAL A 126 6.41 1.29 -6.76
CA VAL A 126 7.75 1.68 -7.18
C VAL A 126 8.43 0.54 -7.92
N VAL A 127 9.00 0.85 -9.09
CA VAL A 127 9.80 -0.06 -9.91
C VAL A 127 10.97 0.71 -10.52
N ASN A 128 12.19 0.20 -10.39
CA ASN A 128 13.40 0.73 -11.03
C ASN A 128 13.61 2.25 -10.83
N GLY A 129 13.42 2.75 -9.61
CA GLY A 129 13.63 4.17 -9.27
C GLY A 129 12.53 5.12 -9.79
N LYS A 130 11.40 4.57 -10.26
CA LYS A 130 10.23 5.33 -10.68
C LYS A 130 9.00 4.88 -9.90
N ALA A 131 8.10 5.82 -9.62
CA ALA A 131 6.76 5.49 -9.15
C ALA A 131 5.80 5.44 -10.35
N TYR A 132 4.89 4.47 -10.33
CA TYR A 132 3.83 4.30 -11.30
C TYR A 132 2.51 4.46 -10.56
N VAL A 133 1.72 5.46 -10.93
CA VAL A 133 0.51 5.84 -10.21
C VAL A 133 -0.69 5.83 -11.15
N THR A 134 -1.70 5.03 -10.86
CA THR A 134 -2.97 5.05 -11.61
C THR A 134 -3.71 6.36 -11.36
N ASN A 135 -4.34 6.89 -12.40
CA ASN A 135 -5.06 8.16 -12.40
C ASN A 135 -6.38 7.93 -13.10
N ALA A 136 -7.47 8.25 -12.40
CA ALA A 136 -8.84 8.01 -12.84
C ALA A 136 -9.38 9.15 -13.72
N ASN A 137 -8.50 9.96 -14.33
CA ASN A 137 -8.75 11.17 -15.09
C ASN A 137 -10.12 11.86 -14.86
N THR A 138 -11.20 11.31 -15.41
CA THR A 138 -12.58 11.65 -15.06
C THR A 138 -13.17 10.65 -14.05
N PHE A 139 -13.36 11.06 -12.79
CA PHE A 139 -13.93 10.17 -11.78
C PHE A 139 -15.39 9.80 -12.13
N SER A 140 -15.62 8.51 -12.38
CA SER A 140 -16.96 7.95 -12.53
C SER A 140 -17.23 6.89 -11.47
N TYR A 141 -18.33 7.05 -10.74
CA TYR A 141 -18.80 6.07 -9.76
C TYR A 141 -19.58 4.91 -10.40
N SER A 142 -19.95 5.03 -11.69
CA SER A 142 -20.74 4.04 -12.44
C SER A 142 -20.48 4.17 -13.94
N ASN A 143 -20.52 3.05 -14.67
CA ASN A 143 -20.37 2.92 -16.12
C ASN A 143 -20.79 4.17 -16.93
N PRO A 144 -19.84 5.05 -17.31
CA PRO A 144 -20.19 6.16 -18.19
C PRO A 144 -20.69 5.59 -19.51
N THR A 145 -21.60 6.29 -20.21
CA THR A 145 -22.27 5.76 -21.42
C THR A 145 -21.33 5.22 -22.51
N THR A 146 -20.08 5.69 -22.53
CA THR A 146 -19.03 5.29 -23.48
C THR A 146 -18.00 4.32 -22.90
N GLY A 147 -18.15 3.88 -21.66
CA GLY A 147 -17.10 3.25 -20.87
C GLY A 147 -16.01 4.24 -20.45
N ASP A 148 -15.34 3.95 -19.34
CA ASP A 148 -14.13 4.66 -18.94
C ASP A 148 -13.04 4.33 -19.97
N THR A 149 -12.39 5.37 -20.53
CA THR A 149 -11.39 5.20 -21.60
C THR A 149 -10.20 6.14 -21.47
N ASP A 150 -10.22 7.07 -20.53
CA ASP A 150 -9.27 8.17 -20.39
C ASP A 150 -8.28 7.97 -19.22
N ASP A 151 -8.49 6.93 -18.42
CA ASP A 151 -7.60 6.55 -17.34
C ASP A 151 -6.19 6.18 -17.81
N PHE A 152 -5.20 6.52 -16.96
CA PHE A 152 -3.78 6.39 -17.29
C PHE A 152 -2.92 6.06 -16.07
N VAL A 153 -1.68 5.66 -16.32
CA VAL A 153 -0.63 5.53 -15.30
C VAL A 153 0.38 6.65 -15.47
N ALA A 154 0.52 7.52 -14.47
CA ALA A 154 1.59 8.50 -14.38
C ALA A 154 2.91 7.81 -14.01
N VAL A 155 3.98 8.10 -14.76
CA VAL A 155 5.34 7.64 -14.48
C VAL A 155 6.12 8.80 -13.87
N ILE A 156 6.52 8.62 -12.61
CA ILE A 156 7.16 9.66 -11.79
C ILE A 156 8.61 9.28 -11.55
N ASN A 157 9.52 10.21 -11.84
CA ASN A 157 10.93 10.08 -11.53
C ASN A 157 11.17 10.36 -10.05
N LEU A 158 11.72 9.40 -9.29
CA LEU A 158 11.90 9.55 -7.84
C LEU A 158 13.15 10.34 -7.44
N SER A 159 14.02 10.69 -8.39
CA SER A 159 15.18 11.56 -8.12
C SER A 159 14.79 13.03 -7.95
N ASN A 160 13.70 13.45 -8.59
CA ASN A 160 13.25 14.85 -8.62
C ASN A 160 11.73 15.02 -8.40
N TYR A 161 10.97 13.94 -8.23
CA TYR A 161 9.53 13.92 -8.00
C TYR A 161 8.69 14.60 -9.09
N THR A 162 9.09 14.45 -10.36
CA THR A 162 8.31 14.96 -11.50
C THR A 162 7.67 13.82 -12.29
N VAL A 163 6.43 14.02 -12.73
CA VAL A 163 5.80 13.16 -13.76
C VAL A 163 6.53 13.39 -15.07
N GLU A 164 7.12 12.33 -15.63
CA GLU A 164 7.90 12.38 -16.88
C GLU A 164 7.19 11.72 -18.07
N ASN A 165 6.19 10.87 -17.82
CA ASN A 165 5.43 10.19 -18.86
C ASN A 165 4.05 9.75 -18.33
N THR A 166 3.14 9.43 -19.24
CA THR A 166 1.85 8.81 -18.95
C THR A 166 1.63 7.60 -19.85
N ILE A 167 1.03 6.53 -19.32
CA ILE A 167 0.69 5.32 -20.07
C ILE A 167 -0.84 5.22 -20.13
N PRO A 168 -1.47 5.39 -21.30
CA PRO A 168 -2.93 5.27 -21.41
C PRO A 168 -3.36 3.82 -21.17
N LEU A 169 -4.42 3.63 -20.38
CA LEU A 169 -4.99 2.31 -20.10
C LEU A 169 -6.12 1.97 -21.06
N GLY A 170 -6.88 2.98 -21.51
CA GLY A 170 -8.07 2.79 -22.36
C GLY A 170 -9.23 2.11 -21.63
N THR A 171 -9.22 2.17 -20.30
CA THR A 171 -10.16 1.55 -19.35
C THR A 171 -9.77 1.98 -17.94
N PHE A 172 -10.65 1.78 -16.96
CA PHE A 172 -10.44 2.07 -15.53
C PHE A 172 -9.01 1.82 -15.03
N GLY A 173 -8.46 2.72 -14.23
CA GLY A 173 -7.15 2.63 -13.61
C GLY A 173 -7.27 2.57 -12.09
N GLU A 174 -7.35 1.36 -11.53
CA GLU A 174 -7.54 1.16 -10.08
C GLU A 174 -6.29 0.55 -9.42
N LYS A 175 -6.43 -0.56 -8.70
CA LYS A 175 -5.33 -1.17 -7.94
C LYS A 175 -4.16 -1.53 -8.86
N ILE A 176 -2.95 -1.30 -8.39
CA ILE A 176 -1.71 -1.56 -9.12
C ILE A 176 -0.75 -2.34 -8.22
N THR A 177 -0.08 -3.35 -8.79
CA THR A 177 0.99 -4.10 -8.10
C THR A 177 2.19 -4.29 -9.02
N ALA A 178 3.38 -4.39 -8.43
CA ALA A 178 4.62 -4.67 -9.15
C ALA A 178 5.16 -6.02 -8.72
N VAL A 179 5.34 -6.91 -9.69
CA VAL A 179 5.79 -8.29 -9.44
C VAL A 179 6.68 -8.73 -10.59
N ASN A 180 7.81 -9.39 -10.29
CA ASN A 180 8.75 -9.92 -11.29
C ASN A 180 9.19 -8.90 -12.35
N GLY A 181 9.38 -7.63 -11.94
CA GLY A 181 9.80 -6.55 -12.84
C GLY A 181 8.71 -6.07 -13.82
N LYS A 182 7.47 -6.53 -13.67
CA LYS A 182 6.29 -6.07 -14.42
C LYS A 182 5.33 -5.36 -13.49
N ILE A 183 4.43 -4.59 -14.09
CA ILE A 183 3.37 -3.88 -13.40
C ILE A 183 2.02 -4.44 -13.85
N TYR A 184 1.16 -4.78 -12.91
CA TYR A 184 -0.19 -5.30 -13.14
C TYR A 184 -1.18 -4.27 -12.63
N VAL A 185 -2.05 -3.77 -13.51
CA VAL A 185 -3.08 -2.77 -13.20
C VAL A 185 -4.44 -3.44 -13.31
N ALA A 186 -5.18 -3.52 -12.21
CA ALA A 186 -6.57 -3.93 -12.22
C ALA A 186 -7.41 -2.82 -12.85
N ASN A 187 -8.16 -3.17 -13.89
CA ASN A 187 -9.01 -2.25 -14.63
C ASN A 187 -10.48 -2.57 -14.35
N GLY A 188 -10.88 -2.37 -13.10
CA GLY A 188 -12.25 -2.46 -12.68
C GLY A 188 -12.55 -1.59 -11.47
N ALA A 189 -13.69 -0.92 -11.49
CA ALA A 189 -14.15 0.03 -10.47
C ALA A 189 -15.65 -0.16 -10.25
N PHE A 190 -16.07 -0.24 -8.97
CA PHE A 190 -17.50 -0.33 -8.59
C PHE A 190 -18.30 -1.42 -9.34
N GLY A 191 -17.67 -2.55 -9.65
CA GLY A 191 -18.31 -3.66 -10.37
C GLY A 191 -18.29 -3.55 -11.89
N ASP A 192 -17.75 -2.46 -12.44
CA ASP A 192 -17.56 -2.23 -13.87
C ASP A 192 -16.11 -2.46 -14.31
N GLY A 193 -15.91 -2.75 -15.59
CA GLY A 193 -14.62 -3.21 -16.11
C GLY A 193 -14.36 -4.67 -15.78
N ASN A 194 -13.48 -5.32 -16.52
CA ASN A 194 -13.21 -6.75 -16.35
C ASN A 194 -11.82 -7.15 -16.86
N SER A 195 -10.86 -6.22 -16.85
CA SER A 195 -9.55 -6.48 -17.41
C SER A 195 -8.41 -6.14 -16.47
N MET A 196 -7.22 -6.64 -16.80
CA MET A 196 -5.98 -6.25 -16.17
C MET A 196 -4.94 -5.97 -17.25
N LYS A 197 -4.32 -4.80 -17.20
CA LYS A 197 -3.17 -4.45 -18.05
C LYS A 197 -1.88 -4.90 -17.38
N ILE A 198 -1.00 -5.50 -18.17
CA ILE A 198 0.38 -5.76 -17.79
C ILE A 198 1.25 -4.74 -18.52
N ILE A 199 2.03 -3.99 -17.76
CA ILE A 199 2.91 -2.92 -18.25
C ILE A 199 4.36 -3.35 -18.06
N SER A 200 5.16 -3.07 -19.10
CA SER A 200 6.62 -3.19 -19.06
C SER A 200 7.23 -1.86 -18.58
N PRO A 201 7.90 -1.82 -17.42
CA PRO A 201 8.55 -0.60 -16.91
C PRO A 201 9.72 -0.12 -17.78
N SER A 202 10.35 -1.00 -18.56
CA SER A 202 11.48 -0.64 -19.43
C SER A 202 11.04 0.14 -20.67
N THR A 203 9.84 -0.15 -21.19
CA THR A 203 9.28 0.50 -22.38
C THR A 203 8.18 1.50 -22.04
N ASN A 204 7.66 1.48 -20.81
CA ASN A 204 6.47 2.23 -20.39
C ASN A 204 5.27 1.99 -21.31
N THR A 205 5.03 0.72 -21.66
CA THR A 205 3.90 0.33 -22.53
C THR A 205 3.15 -0.86 -21.95
N VAL A 206 1.86 -0.93 -22.26
CA VAL A 206 1.04 -2.12 -22.02
C VAL A 206 1.53 -3.23 -22.97
N VAL A 207 1.93 -4.36 -22.41
CA VAL A 207 2.42 -5.54 -23.15
C VAL A 207 1.41 -6.66 -23.22
N LYS A 208 0.42 -6.68 -22.32
CA LYS A 208 -0.65 -7.69 -22.31
C LYS A 208 -1.91 -7.15 -21.65
N THR A 209 -3.05 -7.69 -22.07
CA THR A 209 -4.33 -7.52 -21.38
C THR A 209 -4.85 -8.90 -21.01
N LEU A 210 -5.27 -9.07 -19.77
CA LEU A 210 -6.03 -10.22 -19.29
C LEU A 210 -7.49 -9.81 -19.11
N THR A 211 -8.41 -10.75 -19.30
CA THR A 211 -9.86 -10.52 -19.15
C THR A 211 -10.41 -11.51 -18.13
N PHE A 212 -11.36 -11.04 -17.34
CA PHE A 212 -12.05 -11.77 -16.28
C PHE A 212 -13.56 -11.79 -16.55
N GLY A 213 -14.29 -12.58 -15.77
CA GLY A 213 -15.75 -12.58 -15.78
C GLY A 213 -16.34 -11.33 -15.12
N ASN A 214 -15.64 -10.77 -14.13
CA ASN A 214 -16.08 -9.60 -13.35
C ASN A 214 -14.98 -8.54 -13.16
N SER A 215 -15.33 -7.44 -12.47
CA SER A 215 -14.42 -6.34 -12.15
C SER A 215 -13.37 -6.74 -11.11
N PRO A 216 -12.07 -6.74 -11.43
CA PRO A 216 -11.01 -7.00 -10.46
C PRO A 216 -10.91 -5.85 -9.45
N ASN A 217 -11.03 -6.14 -8.16
CA ASN A 217 -11.07 -5.11 -7.10
C ASN A 217 -9.89 -5.17 -6.11
N SER A 218 -9.27 -6.33 -5.95
CA SER A 218 -8.16 -6.55 -5.02
C SER A 218 -7.30 -7.74 -5.43
N MET A 219 -6.03 -7.74 -4.99
CA MET A 219 -5.06 -8.75 -5.43
C MET A 219 -3.90 -8.90 -4.44
N PHE A 220 -3.30 -10.10 -4.43
CA PHE A 220 -2.03 -10.37 -3.74
C PHE A 220 -1.18 -11.37 -4.52
N GLU A 221 0.14 -11.24 -4.40
CA GLU A 221 1.07 -12.24 -4.93
C GLU A 221 1.39 -13.28 -3.87
N LYS A 222 1.40 -14.55 -4.29
CA LYS A 222 1.99 -15.62 -3.51
C LYS A 222 2.44 -16.77 -4.40
N ASN A 223 3.62 -17.29 -4.12
CA ASN A 223 4.18 -18.50 -4.74
C ASN A 223 4.22 -18.43 -6.28
N GLY A 224 4.59 -17.27 -6.85
CA GLY A 224 4.69 -17.10 -8.29
C GLY A 224 3.33 -17.01 -9.00
N SER A 225 2.26 -16.78 -8.23
CA SER A 225 0.92 -16.51 -8.75
C SER A 225 0.38 -15.19 -8.21
N LEU A 226 -0.33 -14.45 -9.05
CA LEU A 226 -1.12 -13.30 -8.64
C LEU A 226 -2.58 -13.74 -8.50
N TYR A 227 -3.10 -13.65 -7.29
CA TYR A 227 -4.50 -13.93 -6.97
C TYR A 227 -5.29 -12.63 -7.08
N VAL A 228 -6.39 -12.65 -7.83
CA VAL A 228 -7.20 -11.48 -8.15
C VAL A 228 -8.65 -11.78 -7.80
N LEU A 229 -9.21 -11.02 -6.88
CA LEU A 229 -10.62 -11.08 -6.56
C LEU A 229 -11.38 -10.16 -7.52
N CYS A 230 -12.33 -10.74 -8.24
CA CYS A 230 -13.21 -10.01 -9.14
C CYS A 230 -14.65 -10.14 -8.66
N SER A 231 -15.42 -9.06 -8.76
CA SER A 231 -16.80 -9.01 -8.27
C SER A 231 -17.64 -8.04 -9.10
N SER A 232 -18.96 -8.17 -9.00
CA SER A 232 -19.91 -7.15 -9.43
C SER A 232 -21.10 -7.12 -8.46
N TYR A 233 -22.00 -6.15 -8.62
CA TYR A 233 -23.22 -6.08 -7.80
C TYR A 233 -24.29 -7.09 -8.20
N ALA A 234 -24.17 -7.71 -9.38
CA ALA A 234 -25.24 -8.53 -9.98
C ALA A 234 -24.84 -9.98 -10.23
N ALA A 235 -23.54 -10.30 -10.27
CA ALA A 235 -23.04 -11.64 -10.54
C ALA A 235 -22.22 -12.20 -9.38
N ASN A 236 -22.04 -13.52 -9.40
CA ASN A 236 -21.19 -14.21 -8.44
C ASN A 236 -19.75 -13.67 -8.55
N SER A 237 -19.11 -13.44 -7.40
CA SER A 237 -17.70 -13.10 -7.34
C SER A 237 -16.85 -14.27 -7.86
N GLU A 238 -15.62 -13.98 -8.25
CA GLU A 238 -14.65 -14.98 -8.70
C GLU A 238 -13.25 -14.68 -8.16
N LEU A 239 -12.47 -15.73 -7.91
CA LEU A 239 -11.06 -15.64 -7.58
C LEU A 239 -10.25 -16.19 -8.74
N ALA A 240 -9.61 -15.30 -9.50
CA ALA A 240 -8.72 -15.66 -10.60
C ALA A 240 -7.28 -15.83 -10.09
N LYS A 241 -6.58 -16.82 -10.62
CA LYS A 241 -5.16 -17.08 -10.36
C LYS A 241 -4.36 -16.90 -11.64
N ILE A 242 -3.46 -15.93 -11.66
CA ILE A 242 -2.59 -15.63 -12.79
C ILE A 242 -1.23 -16.26 -12.54
N ASP A 243 -0.74 -17.04 -13.50
CA ASP A 243 0.65 -17.51 -13.52
C ASP A 243 1.56 -16.35 -13.94
N LEU A 244 2.52 -15.98 -13.09
CA LEU A 244 3.40 -14.83 -13.31
C LEU A 244 4.58 -15.12 -14.26
N THR A 245 4.80 -16.38 -14.61
CA THR A 245 5.80 -16.79 -15.60
C THR A 245 5.24 -16.61 -17.00
N THR A 246 4.01 -17.06 -17.22
CA THR A 246 3.34 -17.03 -18.54
C THR A 246 2.43 -15.81 -18.73
N ASP A 247 2.16 -15.07 -17.66
CA ASP A 247 1.16 -14.00 -17.59
C ASP A 247 -0.21 -14.47 -18.07
N THR A 248 -0.69 -15.64 -17.66
CA THR A 248 -2.00 -16.17 -18.08
C THR A 248 -2.87 -16.53 -16.89
N VAL A 249 -4.19 -16.36 -17.03
CA VAL A 249 -5.15 -16.90 -16.06
C VAL A 249 -5.04 -18.43 -16.09
N SER A 250 -4.52 -19.00 -15.01
CA SER A 250 -4.26 -20.44 -14.84
C SER A 250 -5.46 -21.19 -14.26
N SER A 251 -6.27 -20.51 -13.45
CA SER A 251 -7.51 -21.04 -12.90
C SER A 251 -8.43 -19.91 -12.42
N THR A 252 -9.73 -20.18 -12.38
CA THR A 252 -10.72 -19.29 -11.77
C THR A 252 -11.67 -20.11 -10.90
N ILE A 253 -11.88 -19.67 -9.67
CA ILE A 253 -12.92 -20.20 -8.78
C ILE A 253 -14.10 -19.24 -8.85
N VAL A 254 -15.23 -19.69 -9.40
CA VAL A 254 -16.49 -18.96 -9.32
C VAL A 254 -17.12 -19.24 -7.96
N MET A 255 -17.44 -18.20 -7.21
CA MET A 255 -18.01 -18.34 -5.86
C MET A 255 -19.51 -18.68 -5.92
N ASP A 256 -20.03 -19.19 -4.81
CA ASP A 256 -21.47 -19.35 -4.62
C ASP A 256 -22.21 -18.01 -4.75
N SER A 257 -23.49 -18.02 -5.14
CA SER A 257 -24.26 -16.77 -5.29
C SER A 257 -24.52 -16.05 -3.96
N ALA A 258 -24.42 -16.75 -2.83
CA ALA A 258 -24.40 -16.13 -1.50
C ALA A 258 -23.13 -15.31 -1.23
N LEU A 259 -22.11 -15.43 -2.07
CA LEU A 259 -20.82 -14.74 -1.97
C LEU A 259 -20.64 -13.65 -3.05
N GLY A 260 -21.73 -12.99 -3.43
CA GLY A 260 -21.69 -11.82 -4.31
C GLY A 260 -20.97 -10.62 -3.69
N ASN A 261 -20.47 -9.72 -4.54
CA ASN A 261 -19.80 -8.48 -4.12
C ASN A 261 -18.66 -8.65 -3.09
N ALA A 262 -17.81 -9.67 -3.26
CA ALA A 262 -16.65 -9.88 -2.40
C ALA A 262 -15.57 -8.80 -2.63
N GLN A 263 -15.00 -8.30 -1.54
CA GLN A 263 -14.03 -7.20 -1.52
C GLN A 263 -12.81 -7.52 -0.65
N ASN A 264 -11.79 -6.66 -0.71
CA ASN A 264 -10.66 -6.62 0.24
C ASN A 264 -9.86 -7.93 0.36
N LEU A 265 -9.55 -8.57 -0.77
CA LEU A 265 -8.68 -9.74 -0.81
C LEU A 265 -7.30 -9.42 -0.20
N SER A 266 -6.90 -10.22 0.77
CA SER A 266 -5.59 -10.18 1.40
C SER A 266 -5.11 -11.58 1.75
N PHE A 267 -3.84 -11.72 2.13
CA PHE A 267 -3.22 -13.02 2.39
C PHE A 267 -2.34 -12.97 3.63
N ASP A 268 -2.50 -13.96 4.50
CA ASP A 268 -1.68 -14.15 5.69
C ASP A 268 -1.70 -15.63 6.11
N ASN A 269 -0.57 -16.16 6.59
CA ASN A 269 -0.49 -17.52 7.15
C ASN A 269 -1.09 -18.65 6.28
N ASN A 270 -0.76 -18.67 4.97
CA ASN A 270 -1.27 -19.64 3.99
C ASN A 270 -2.80 -19.61 3.75
N LYS A 271 -3.48 -18.59 4.28
CA LYS A 271 -4.87 -18.32 3.98
C LYS A 271 -5.03 -17.01 3.24
N PHE A 272 -6.02 -16.97 2.36
CA PHE A 272 -6.54 -15.69 1.89
C PHE A 272 -7.79 -15.31 2.66
N PHE A 273 -8.01 -14.01 2.79
CA PHE A 273 -9.12 -13.41 3.49
C PHE A 273 -9.81 -12.41 2.58
N PHE A 274 -11.13 -12.32 2.68
CA PHE A 274 -11.93 -11.32 1.96
C PHE A 274 -13.17 -10.96 2.79
N SER A 275 -13.83 -9.88 2.41
CA SER A 275 -15.02 -9.37 3.10
C SER A 275 -16.23 -9.33 2.18
N ILE A 276 -17.40 -9.58 2.74
CA ILE A 276 -18.70 -9.27 2.13
C ILE A 276 -19.54 -8.58 3.21
N ASP A 277 -19.99 -7.35 2.92
CA ASP A 277 -20.55 -6.45 3.93
C ASP A 277 -19.61 -6.38 5.16
N SER A 278 -20.14 -6.59 6.37
CA SER A 278 -19.36 -6.66 7.61
C SER A 278 -18.81 -8.06 7.93
N LYS A 279 -19.04 -9.06 7.07
CA LYS A 279 -18.58 -10.45 7.29
C LYS A 279 -17.20 -10.66 6.70
N VAL A 280 -16.37 -11.42 7.41
CA VAL A 280 -15.02 -11.81 6.98
C VAL A 280 -15.00 -13.30 6.72
N TYR A 281 -14.39 -13.68 5.60
CA TYR A 281 -14.23 -15.05 5.14
C TYR A 281 -12.74 -15.37 5.02
N ASP A 282 -12.39 -16.63 5.19
CA ASP A 282 -11.05 -17.14 4.97
C ASP A 282 -11.07 -18.50 4.28
N GLU A 283 -10.02 -18.80 3.55
CA GLU A 283 -9.80 -20.11 2.94
C GLU A 283 -8.31 -20.40 2.82
N ASP A 284 -7.95 -21.68 2.80
CA ASP A 284 -6.58 -22.10 2.49
C ASP A 284 -6.22 -21.70 1.04
N ILE A 285 -4.99 -21.29 0.80
CA ILE A 285 -4.50 -20.92 -0.54
C ILE A 285 -4.59 -22.05 -1.58
N THR A 286 -4.69 -23.30 -1.12
CA THR A 286 -4.87 -24.49 -1.96
C THR A 286 -6.33 -24.85 -2.20
N ALA A 287 -7.27 -24.12 -1.61
CA ALA A 287 -8.70 -24.36 -1.77
C ALA A 287 -9.10 -24.25 -3.25
N THR A 288 -9.96 -25.18 -3.68
CA THR A 288 -10.54 -25.21 -5.04
C THR A 288 -12.01 -24.77 -5.06
N THR A 289 -12.60 -24.57 -3.88
CA THR A 289 -13.94 -24.01 -3.65
C THR A 289 -13.88 -23.07 -2.45
N ILE A 290 -14.87 -22.18 -2.31
CA ILE A 290 -14.96 -21.21 -1.20
C ILE A 290 -16.24 -21.49 -0.40
N ALA A 291 -16.10 -21.61 0.91
CA ALA A 291 -17.19 -21.85 1.83
C ALA A 291 -18.08 -20.62 2.00
N THR A 292 -19.39 -20.84 2.15
CA THR A 292 -20.38 -19.79 2.36
C THR A 292 -20.51 -19.34 3.82
N THR A 293 -19.81 -20.03 4.73
CA THR A 293 -19.82 -19.69 6.15
C THR A 293 -18.73 -18.66 6.44
N PRO A 294 -19.07 -17.49 7.01
CA PRO A 294 -18.06 -16.52 7.39
C PRO A 294 -17.19 -17.05 8.53
N LEU A 295 -15.91 -16.67 8.55
CA LEU A 295 -15.04 -16.88 9.70
C LEU A 295 -15.61 -16.16 10.93
N PHE A 296 -16.04 -14.91 10.74
CA PHE A 296 -16.75 -14.12 11.73
C PHE A 296 -17.48 -12.93 11.09
N THR A 297 -18.38 -12.31 11.85
CA THR A 297 -18.96 -11.01 11.52
C THR A 297 -18.23 -9.94 12.32
N SER A 298 -17.62 -8.96 11.64
CA SER A 298 -16.93 -7.85 12.30
C SER A 298 -17.93 -6.90 12.98
N SER A 299 -17.40 -6.06 13.86
CA SER A 299 -18.13 -5.01 14.57
C SER A 299 -18.29 -3.74 13.76
N ALA A 300 -17.76 -3.71 12.52
CA ALA A 300 -17.91 -2.58 11.62
C ALA A 300 -19.36 -2.43 11.16
N VAL A 301 -19.86 -1.20 11.18
CA VAL A 301 -21.16 -0.85 10.60
C VAL A 301 -21.04 -0.82 9.08
N TYR A 302 -19.95 -0.23 8.58
CA TYR A 302 -19.59 -0.24 7.17
C TYR A 302 -18.10 -0.56 7.06
N LEU A 303 -17.80 -1.81 6.73
CA LEU A 303 -16.43 -2.25 6.47
C LEU A 303 -15.95 -1.61 5.18
N TYR A 304 -15.07 -0.60 5.31
CA TYR A 304 -14.57 0.14 4.16
C TYR A 304 -13.22 -0.38 3.65
N GLY A 305 -12.37 -0.83 4.56
CA GLY A 305 -11.08 -1.42 4.22
C GLY A 305 -10.77 -2.62 5.11
N MET A 306 -10.09 -3.61 4.57
CA MET A 306 -9.61 -4.75 5.34
C MET A 306 -8.27 -5.25 4.83
N ILE A 307 -7.43 -5.72 5.75
CA ILE A 307 -6.23 -6.49 5.42
C ILE A 307 -5.93 -7.52 6.51
N ALA A 308 -5.53 -8.72 6.13
CA ALA A 308 -4.91 -9.69 7.02
C ALA A 308 -3.38 -9.57 6.95
N LYS A 309 -2.73 -9.49 8.12
CA LYS A 309 -1.27 -9.41 8.22
C LYS A 309 -0.78 -9.77 9.61
N ASN A 310 0.32 -10.51 9.70
CA ASN A 310 0.99 -10.84 10.96
C ASN A 310 0.05 -11.52 11.97
N SER A 311 -0.74 -12.50 11.51
CA SER A 311 -1.71 -13.25 12.32
C SER A 311 -2.86 -12.41 12.90
N ARG A 312 -3.14 -11.25 12.29
CA ARG A 312 -4.23 -10.36 12.64
C ARG A 312 -5.02 -9.97 11.40
N ILE A 313 -6.29 -9.63 11.62
CA ILE A 313 -7.19 -9.09 10.60
C ILE A 313 -7.57 -7.67 11.06
N TYR A 314 -7.26 -6.69 10.23
CA TYR A 314 -7.52 -5.28 10.46
C TYR A 314 -8.72 -4.87 9.63
N VAL A 315 -9.71 -4.27 10.27
CA VAL A 315 -10.99 -3.87 9.66
C VAL A 315 -11.19 -2.38 9.94
N ALA A 316 -11.37 -1.60 8.88
CA ALA A 316 -11.66 -0.17 8.95
C ALA A 316 -13.16 0.07 8.78
N ASP A 317 -13.75 0.81 9.71
CA ASP A 317 -15.17 1.10 9.78
C ASP A 317 -15.46 2.57 9.51
N SER A 318 -16.32 2.82 8.52
CA SER A 318 -16.76 4.14 8.09
C SER A 318 -18.28 4.27 8.23
N PRO A 319 -18.83 4.35 9.46
CA PRO A 319 -20.25 4.12 9.71
C PRO A 319 -21.18 5.09 8.98
N THR A 320 -20.76 6.33 8.75
CA THR A 320 -21.61 7.38 8.16
C THR A 320 -20.93 8.24 7.11
N PHE A 321 -19.62 8.05 6.86
CA PHE A 321 -18.78 8.94 6.03
C PHE A 321 -18.83 10.43 6.39
N THR A 322 -19.33 10.77 7.57
CA THR A 322 -19.51 12.15 8.05
C THR A 322 -19.01 12.33 9.49
N ALA A 323 -18.61 11.25 10.15
CA ALA A 323 -18.00 11.23 11.46
C ALA A 323 -16.75 10.33 11.44
N ASP A 324 -15.88 10.54 12.42
CA ASP A 324 -14.69 9.72 12.62
C ASP A 324 -15.04 8.24 12.74
N GLY A 325 -14.22 7.41 12.09
CA GLY A 325 -14.38 5.97 12.03
C GLY A 325 -13.61 5.23 13.12
N LYS A 326 -13.58 3.91 12.96
CA LYS A 326 -12.84 3.01 13.86
C LYS A 326 -11.98 2.04 13.07
N ALA A 327 -10.90 1.60 13.70
CA ALA A 327 -10.16 0.42 13.27
C ALA A 327 -10.37 -0.69 14.32
N PHE A 328 -10.81 -1.85 13.86
CA PHE A 328 -10.95 -3.06 14.65
C PHE A 328 -9.82 -4.03 14.29
N ILE A 329 -9.14 -4.54 15.31
CA ILE A 329 -8.05 -5.50 15.17
C ILE A 329 -8.50 -6.81 15.77
N TYR A 330 -8.64 -7.82 14.91
CA TYR A 330 -9.01 -9.18 15.28
C TYR A 330 -7.79 -10.09 15.22
N SER A 331 -7.80 -11.15 16.02
CA SER A 331 -6.94 -12.32 15.78
C SER A 331 -7.28 -12.96 14.42
N SER A 332 -6.38 -13.79 13.89
CA SER A 332 -6.63 -14.60 12.68
C SER A 332 -7.83 -15.56 12.76
N ILE A 333 -8.41 -15.78 13.95
CA ILE A 333 -9.62 -16.60 14.15
C ILE A 333 -10.87 -15.77 14.49
N GLY A 334 -10.84 -14.46 14.27
CA GLY A 334 -12.01 -13.58 14.41
C GLY A 334 -12.33 -13.10 15.83
N THR A 335 -11.48 -13.35 16.82
CA THR A 335 -11.62 -12.74 18.16
C THR A 335 -11.15 -11.29 18.16
N LEU A 336 -12.00 -10.34 18.57
CA LEU A 336 -11.63 -8.92 18.68
C LEU A 336 -10.55 -8.72 19.76
N GLN A 337 -9.42 -8.12 19.38
CA GLN A 337 -8.31 -7.82 20.27
C GLN A 337 -8.29 -6.34 20.68
N LYS A 338 -8.63 -5.44 19.77
CA LYS A 338 -8.59 -3.99 20.01
C LYS A 338 -9.57 -3.24 19.11
N GLU A 339 -10.15 -2.20 19.68
CA GLU A 339 -10.83 -1.12 18.96
C GLU A 339 -9.99 0.16 19.09
N VAL A 340 -9.82 0.87 17.98
CA VAL A 340 -9.04 2.11 17.90
C VAL A 340 -9.89 3.18 17.21
N ALA A 341 -10.06 4.34 17.84
CA ALA A 341 -10.63 5.51 17.18
C ALA A 341 -9.62 6.05 16.15
N VAL A 342 -10.09 6.29 14.93
CA VAL A 342 -9.28 6.85 13.82
C VAL A 342 -10.01 8.07 13.24
N GLY A 343 -9.58 8.59 12.10
CA GLY A 343 -10.19 9.76 11.46
C GLY A 343 -11.42 9.42 10.61
N LEU A 344 -11.89 10.41 9.87
CA LEU A 344 -13.03 10.31 8.94
C LEU A 344 -12.73 9.39 7.75
N GLY A 345 -13.56 8.35 7.56
CA GLY A 345 -13.50 7.47 6.38
C GLY A 345 -12.24 6.61 6.31
N PRO A 346 -11.87 5.82 7.33
CA PRO A 346 -10.68 4.97 7.27
C PRO A 346 -10.83 3.93 6.15
N ASN A 347 -9.90 3.92 5.20
CA ASN A 347 -10.01 3.13 3.96
C ASN A 347 -8.86 2.14 3.74
N GLY A 348 -7.82 2.14 4.58
CA GLY A 348 -6.70 1.22 4.42
C GLY A 348 -5.68 1.25 5.56
N PHE A 349 -4.88 0.19 5.60
CA PHE A 349 -3.84 -0.04 6.60
C PHE A 349 -2.47 -0.22 5.92
N TYR A 350 -1.44 0.45 6.45
CA TYR A 350 -0.11 0.47 5.84
C TYR A 350 0.96 0.28 6.93
N PHE A 351 1.81 -0.73 6.80
CA PHE A 351 2.62 -1.23 7.91
C PHE A 351 4.06 -0.78 7.79
N ASN A 352 4.62 -0.30 8.90
CA ASN A 352 6.05 -0.11 9.03
C ASN A 352 6.77 -1.43 9.34
#